data_AF-A0A8U0PC83-F1
#
_entry.id   AF-A0A8U0PC83-F1
#
_cell.length_a   1.000
_cell.length_b   1.000
_cell.length_c   1.000
_cell.angle_alpha   90.00
_cell.angle_beta   90.00
_cell.angle_gamma   90.00
#
_symmetry.space_group_name_H-M   'P 1'
#
loop_
_entity.id
_entity.type
_entity.pdbx_description
1 polymer ?
#
loop_
_entity_poly.entity_id
_entity_poly.type
_entity_poly.pdbx_seq_one_letter_code
_entity_poly.pdbx_strand_id
1 'polypeptide(L)'
;MEGLQGSETTTPGRKFQSAVTGSARKVKDNAADWHNLILKWDRMNDEGSTMANKIVNLGFNKSSQKEMQVMMADQDTSASSNSENAFENSRELEEECDKLLSVVDKMTRIVSKMEKLVSSEKGIIDLETFQYGTGGRQTPLFQTWPTSQFADVSSKLYEAYKQELTLKQAILQELAHTTNPDLSMVYLSCWLYQPYTDDRAKLLLEGLLLETGHRPI
;
A
#
# COMPACT_ATOMS: atom_id res chain seq x y z
N MET A 1 8.89 -0.14 71.73
CA MET A 1 8.45 1.26 71.50
C MET A 1 9.64 1.94 70.84
N GLU A 2 9.72 1.84 69.51
CA GLU A 2 9.20 2.83 68.53
C GLU A 2 10.09 4.09 68.54
N GLY A 3 10.62 4.61 67.44
CA GLY A 3 10.53 4.27 66.02
C GLY A 3 11.31 5.34 65.23
N LEU A 4 12.06 4.91 64.22
CA LEU A 4 12.73 5.76 63.22
C LEU A 4 11.69 6.35 62.25
N GLN A 5 11.81 7.63 61.90
CA GLN A 5 11.18 8.21 60.71
C GLN A 5 12.25 8.74 59.77
N GLY A 6 12.52 7.96 58.72
CA GLY A 6 13.17 8.42 57.50
C GLY A 6 12.10 8.90 56.52
N SER A 7 12.31 10.07 55.93
CA SER A 7 11.48 10.65 54.89
C SER A 7 11.93 10.12 53.52
N GLU A 8 11.17 9.17 52.96
CA GLU A 8 11.31 8.76 51.55
C GLU A 8 10.38 9.61 50.67
N THR A 9 10.99 10.46 49.84
CA THR A 9 10.31 11.11 48.71
C THR A 9 10.33 10.15 47.52
N THR A 10 9.19 9.54 47.20
CA THR A 10 9.02 8.68 46.02
C THR A 10 8.73 9.53 44.77
N THR A 11 9.60 9.47 43.76
CA THR A 11 9.37 10.04 42.43
C THR A 11 8.67 9.00 41.53
N PRO A 12 7.62 9.35 40.76
CA PRO A 12 6.86 8.36 39.99
C PRO A 12 7.48 8.05 38.61
N GLY A 13 7.54 6.75 38.29
CA GLY A 13 7.18 6.21 36.97
C GLY A 13 8.10 6.51 35.77
N ARG A 14 9.33 5.98 35.78
CA ARG A 14 10.05 5.76 34.51
C ARG A 14 9.46 4.50 33.84
N LYS A 15 8.75 4.68 32.73
CA LYS A 15 8.23 3.57 31.90
C LYS A 15 9.36 2.58 31.64
N PHE A 16 9.19 1.34 32.10
CA PHE A 16 10.07 0.22 31.78
C PHE A 16 10.00 -0.04 30.28
N GLN A 17 10.83 0.65 29.50
CA GLN A 17 11.26 0.12 28.21
C GLN A 17 12.25 -0.99 28.51
N SER A 18 11.74 -2.18 28.88
CA SER A 18 12.57 -3.37 28.90
C SER A 18 13.13 -3.56 27.49
N ALA A 19 14.42 -3.82 27.38
CA ALA A 19 15.06 -4.11 26.11
C ALA A 19 14.36 -5.35 25.53
N VAL A 20 13.49 -5.13 24.54
CA VAL A 20 12.74 -6.20 23.90
C VAL A 20 13.75 -7.06 23.13
N THR A 21 13.86 -8.34 23.49
CA THR A 21 14.73 -9.31 22.82
C THR A 21 13.91 -10.47 22.26
N GLY A 22 14.43 -11.15 21.23
CA GLY A 22 13.74 -12.28 20.60
C GLY A 22 12.48 -11.87 19.82
N SER A 23 11.44 -12.71 19.87
CA SER A 23 10.21 -12.57 19.09
C SER A 23 9.53 -11.21 19.21
N ALA A 24 9.42 -10.66 20.42
CA ALA A 24 8.77 -9.37 20.63
C ALA A 24 9.51 -8.22 19.92
N ARG A 25 10.85 -8.28 19.80
CA ARG A 25 11.60 -7.26 19.05
C ARG A 25 11.25 -7.36 17.58
N LYS A 26 11.21 -8.59 17.07
CA LYS A 26 10.92 -8.85 15.67
C LYS A 26 9.51 -8.41 15.29
N VAL A 27 8.49 -8.70 16.11
CA VAL A 27 7.11 -8.24 15.89
C VAL A 27 7.06 -6.71 15.90
N LYS A 28 7.79 -6.06 16.82
CA LYS A 28 7.85 -4.59 16.88
C LYS A 28 8.48 -3.99 15.62
N ASP A 29 9.61 -4.53 15.18
CA ASP A 29 10.26 -4.09 13.94
C ASP A 29 9.34 -4.32 12.72
N ASN A 30 8.66 -5.47 12.64
CA ASN A 30 7.69 -5.77 11.58
C ASN A 30 6.53 -4.76 11.56
N ALA A 31 6.02 -4.33 12.72
CA ALA A 31 4.96 -3.32 12.79
C ALA A 31 5.41 -1.96 12.25
N ALA A 32 6.64 -1.55 12.54
CA ALA A 32 7.22 -0.34 11.95
C ALA A 32 7.40 -0.48 10.43
N ASP A 33 7.86 -1.65 9.96
CA ASP A 33 8.00 -1.94 8.54
C ASP A 33 6.65 -1.92 7.80
N TRP A 34 5.58 -2.47 8.40
CA TRP A 34 4.22 -2.38 7.86
C TRP A 34 3.80 -0.94 7.61
N HIS A 35 3.93 -0.08 8.61
CA HIS A 35 3.61 1.33 8.49
C HIS A 35 4.45 2.02 7.39
N ASN A 36 5.75 1.76 7.36
CA ASN A 36 6.65 2.34 6.36
C ASN A 36 6.34 1.86 4.93
N LEU A 37 5.93 0.60 4.76
CA LEU A 37 5.54 0.04 3.47
C LEU A 37 4.22 0.65 2.99
N ILE A 38 3.24 0.84 3.89
CA ILE A 38 1.96 1.48 3.56
C ILE A 38 2.16 2.94 3.17
N LEU A 39 2.96 3.70 3.91
CA LEU A 39 3.30 5.08 3.51
C LEU A 39 4.00 5.16 2.16
N LYS A 40 4.82 4.17 1.81
CA LYS A 40 5.45 4.09 0.48
C LYS A 40 4.44 3.74 -0.60
N TRP A 41 3.52 2.83 -0.30
CA TRP A 41 2.43 2.45 -1.19
C TRP A 41 1.57 3.66 -1.54
N ASP A 42 1.14 4.44 -0.55
CA ASP A 42 0.29 5.61 -0.76
C ASP A 42 0.96 6.64 -1.70
N ARG A 43 2.26 6.89 -1.52
CA ARG A 43 3.01 7.77 -2.44
C ARG A 43 3.05 7.24 -3.86
N MET A 44 3.27 5.94 -4.05
CA MET A 44 3.24 5.32 -5.38
C MET A 44 1.84 5.37 -5.99
N ASN A 45 0.79 5.22 -5.17
CA ASN A 45 -0.59 5.35 -5.61
C ASN A 45 -0.88 6.75 -6.16
N ASP A 46 -0.45 7.80 -5.45
CA ASP A 46 -0.62 9.20 -5.88
C ASP A 46 0.15 9.50 -7.18
N GLU A 47 1.40 9.04 -7.28
CA GLU A 47 2.21 9.13 -8.50
C GLU A 47 1.51 8.43 -9.68
N GLY A 48 1.07 7.19 -9.47
CA GLY A 48 0.36 6.40 -10.47
C GLY A 48 -0.97 7.01 -10.88
N SER A 49 -1.71 7.62 -9.95
CA SER A 49 -2.98 8.29 -10.26
C SER A 49 -2.75 9.48 -11.19
N THR A 50 -1.68 10.24 -10.97
CA THR A 50 -1.31 11.36 -11.84
C THR A 50 -0.99 10.88 -13.27
N MET A 51 -0.22 9.80 -13.40
CA MET A 51 0.13 9.21 -14.70
C MET A 51 -1.11 8.62 -15.41
N ALA A 52 -1.95 7.88 -14.67
CA ALA A 52 -3.18 7.31 -15.19
C ALA A 52 -4.13 8.38 -15.76
N ASN A 53 -4.29 9.50 -15.05
CA ASN A 53 -5.08 10.63 -15.53
C ASN A 53 -4.54 11.20 -16.85
N LYS A 54 -3.21 11.35 -16.97
CA LYS A 54 -2.59 11.84 -18.20
C LYS A 54 -2.81 10.88 -19.37
N ILE A 55 -2.65 9.56 -19.15
CA ILE A 55 -2.90 8.52 -20.16
C ILE A 55 -4.32 8.63 -20.71
N VAL A 56 -5.32 8.74 -19.82
CA VAL A 56 -6.72 8.87 -20.23
C VAL A 56 -6.96 10.16 -21.04
N ASN A 57 -6.41 11.29 -20.59
CA ASN A 57 -6.55 12.57 -21.30
C ASN A 57 -5.89 12.55 -22.69
N LEU A 58 -4.69 11.98 -22.81
CA LEU A 58 -4.02 11.78 -24.10
C LEU A 58 -4.81 10.83 -25.02
N GLY A 59 -5.40 9.78 -24.45
CA GLY A 59 -6.29 8.86 -25.16
C GLY A 59 -7.50 9.55 -25.79
N PHE A 60 -8.20 10.41 -25.03
CA PHE A 60 -9.33 11.18 -25.55
C PHE A 60 -8.94 12.15 -26.66
N ASN A 61 -7.79 12.81 -26.54
CA ASN A 61 -7.28 13.71 -27.56
C ASN A 61 -7.00 12.94 -28.88
N LYS A 62 -6.43 11.74 -28.78
CA LYS A 62 -6.17 10.87 -29.95
C LYS A 62 -7.47 10.40 -30.61
N SER A 63 -8.47 9.99 -29.84
CA SER A 63 -9.78 9.57 -30.37
C SER A 63 -10.52 10.73 -31.05
N SER A 64 -10.51 11.92 -30.44
CA SER A 64 -11.14 13.12 -31.00
C SER A 64 -10.49 13.58 -32.31
N GLN A 65 -9.16 13.53 -32.39
CA GLN A 65 -8.41 13.83 -33.62
C GLN A 65 -8.75 12.82 -34.74
N LYS A 66 -8.89 11.54 -34.40
CA LYS A 66 -9.26 10.49 -35.35
C LYS A 66 -10.68 10.69 -35.91
N GLU A 67 -11.65 11.04 -35.06
CA GLU A 67 -13.02 11.34 -35.51
C GLU A 67 -13.08 12.57 -36.43
N MET A 68 -12.35 13.64 -36.08
CA MET A 68 -12.30 14.86 -36.90
C MET A 68 -11.62 14.62 -38.27
N GLN A 69 -10.60 13.76 -38.32
CA GLN A 69 -9.94 13.39 -39.57
C GLN A 69 -10.83 12.54 -40.49
N VAL A 70 -11.68 11.67 -39.93
CA VAL A 70 -12.67 10.90 -40.69
C VAL A 70 -13.77 11.81 -41.27
N MET A 71 -14.17 12.86 -40.56
CA MET A 71 -15.18 13.82 -41.03
C MET A 71 -14.67 14.83 -42.08
N MET A 72 -13.36 15.03 -42.20
CA MET A 72 -12.75 15.98 -43.15
C MET A 72 -12.14 15.33 -44.40
N ALA A 73 -12.45 14.07 -44.69
CA ALA A 73 -11.89 13.32 -45.83
C ALA A 73 -12.22 13.88 -47.24
N ASP A 74 -12.95 15.00 -47.35
CA ASP A 74 -13.35 15.65 -48.61
C ASP A 74 -12.69 17.02 -48.86
N GLN A 75 -11.73 17.47 -48.03
CA GLN A 75 -10.99 18.72 -48.27
C GLN A 75 -9.47 18.54 -48.15
N ASP A 76 -8.81 18.49 -49.31
CA ASP A 76 -7.36 18.61 -49.47
C ASP A 76 -6.89 20.00 -49.03
N THR A 77 -6.44 20.17 -47.78
CA THR A 77 -5.42 21.16 -47.37
C THR A 77 -5.19 21.16 -45.85
N SER A 78 -4.14 20.46 -45.37
CA SER A 78 -3.33 20.74 -44.14
C SER A 78 -2.64 19.48 -43.53
N ALA A 79 -2.22 18.50 -44.34
CA ALA A 79 -1.74 17.20 -43.84
C ALA A 79 -0.45 17.24 -42.99
N SER A 80 0.39 18.28 -43.12
CA SER A 80 1.73 18.30 -42.53
C SER A 80 1.80 18.64 -41.03
N SER A 81 0.93 19.52 -40.52
CA SER A 81 0.94 19.90 -39.10
C SER A 81 0.16 18.93 -38.20
N ASN A 82 -0.85 18.25 -38.75
CA ASN A 82 -1.63 17.25 -38.01
C ASN A 82 -0.86 15.93 -37.81
N SER A 83 0.04 15.55 -38.73
CA SER A 83 0.83 14.32 -38.58
C SER A 83 1.89 14.43 -37.49
N GLU A 84 2.52 15.61 -37.34
CA GLU A 84 3.53 15.86 -36.30
C GLU A 84 2.92 15.83 -34.90
N ASN A 85 1.76 16.48 -34.70
CA ASN A 85 1.03 16.46 -33.43
C ASN A 85 0.53 15.05 -33.05
N ALA A 86 0.07 14.26 -34.02
CA ALA A 86 -0.36 12.88 -33.77
C ALA A 86 0.81 11.97 -33.37
N PHE A 87 1.98 12.17 -33.98
CA PHE A 87 3.20 11.45 -33.63
C PHE A 87 3.71 11.81 -32.23
N GLU A 88 3.74 13.11 -31.89
CA GLU A 88 4.13 13.60 -30.58
C GLU A 88 3.19 13.07 -29.47
N ASN A 89 1.87 13.17 -29.65
CA ASN A 89 0.88 12.62 -28.72
C ASN A 89 1.03 11.11 -28.51
N SER A 90 1.39 10.36 -29.56
CA SER A 90 1.60 8.92 -29.45
C SER A 90 2.87 8.59 -28.65
N ARG A 91 3.94 9.40 -28.80
CA ARG A 91 5.17 9.26 -28.03
C ARG A 91 4.95 9.62 -26.56
N GLU A 92 4.29 10.73 -26.28
CA GLU A 92 3.95 11.13 -24.91
C GLU A 92 3.10 10.08 -24.19
N LEU A 93 2.14 9.47 -24.91
CA LEU A 93 1.32 8.38 -24.36
C LEU A 93 2.16 7.15 -24.00
N GLU A 94 3.09 6.75 -24.87
CA GLU A 94 4.01 5.63 -24.61
C GLU A 94 4.89 5.91 -23.38
N GLU A 95 5.45 7.11 -23.28
CA GLU A 95 6.25 7.53 -22.12
C GLU A 95 5.46 7.51 -20.80
N GLU A 96 4.21 7.95 -20.80
CA GLU A 96 3.38 7.91 -19.60
C GLU A 96 2.97 6.47 -19.23
N CYS A 97 2.74 5.60 -20.22
CA CYS A 97 2.53 4.16 -19.98
C CYS A 97 3.75 3.50 -19.34
N ASP A 98 4.96 3.79 -19.82
CA ASP A 98 6.21 3.28 -19.25
C ASP A 98 6.42 3.77 -17.80
N LYS A 99 6.11 5.04 -17.53
CA LYS A 99 6.14 5.59 -16.17
C LYS A 99 5.15 4.88 -15.26
N LEU A 100 3.92 4.65 -15.72
CA LEU A 100 2.90 3.94 -14.94
C LEU A 100 3.30 2.48 -14.68
N LEU A 101 3.86 1.78 -15.68
CA LEU A 101 4.43 0.44 -15.52
C LEU A 101 5.51 0.43 -14.43
N SER A 102 6.43 1.39 -14.46
CA SER A 102 7.47 1.53 -13.43
C SER A 102 6.90 1.72 -12.02
N VAL A 103 5.80 2.47 -11.88
CA VAL A 103 5.09 2.62 -10.60
C VAL A 103 4.50 1.28 -10.14
N VAL A 104 3.80 0.56 -11.02
CA VAL A 104 3.21 -0.76 -10.69
C VAL A 104 4.29 -1.79 -10.33
N ASP A 105 5.45 -1.75 -10.97
CA ASP A 105 6.59 -2.60 -10.61
C ASP A 105 7.13 -2.28 -9.20
N LYS A 106 7.20 -1.00 -8.83
CA LYS A 106 7.58 -0.59 -7.47
C LYS A 106 6.53 -1.04 -6.45
N MET A 107 5.25 -0.93 -6.77
CA MET A 107 4.15 -1.41 -5.93
C MET A 107 4.21 -2.94 -5.75
N THR A 108 4.53 -3.68 -6.82
CA THR A 108 4.78 -5.13 -6.76
C THR A 108 5.89 -5.46 -5.77
N ARG A 109 7.01 -4.72 -5.80
CA ARG A 109 8.11 -4.90 -4.83
C ARG A 109 7.70 -4.57 -3.40
N ILE A 110 6.78 -3.64 -3.18
CA ILE A 110 6.22 -3.34 -1.85
C ILE A 110 5.40 -4.52 -1.35
N VAL A 111 4.48 -5.05 -2.16
CA VAL A 111 3.65 -6.21 -1.79
C VAL A 111 4.49 -7.46 -1.53
N SER A 112 5.56 -7.71 -2.30
CA SER A 112 6.50 -8.80 -2.00
C SER A 112 7.23 -8.62 -0.65
N LYS A 113 7.44 -7.39 -0.19
CA LYS A 113 7.99 -7.15 1.16
C LYS A 113 6.94 -7.39 2.23
N MET A 114 5.69 -7.00 2.00
CA MET A 114 4.56 -7.30 2.89
C MET A 114 4.39 -8.82 3.06
N GLU A 115 4.50 -9.59 1.98
CA GLU A 115 4.46 -11.07 2.03
C GLU A 115 5.57 -11.65 2.93
N LYS A 116 6.78 -11.08 2.86
CA LYS A 116 7.89 -11.48 3.73
C LYS A 116 7.63 -11.15 5.21
N LEU A 117 6.91 -10.07 5.50
CA LEU A 117 6.48 -9.77 6.87
C LEU A 117 5.49 -10.83 7.38
N VAL A 118 4.51 -11.24 6.55
CA VAL A 118 3.59 -12.33 6.90
C VAL A 118 4.35 -13.64 7.17
N SER A 119 5.31 -13.98 6.31
CA SER A 119 6.16 -15.17 6.49
C SER A 119 6.99 -15.09 7.78
N SER A 120 7.46 -13.89 8.12
CA SER A 120 8.18 -13.65 9.38
C SER A 120 7.28 -13.85 10.59
N GLU A 121 6.04 -13.33 10.58
CA GLU A 121 5.09 -13.53 11.68
C GLU A 121 4.72 -15.00 11.87
N LYS A 122 4.55 -15.74 10.77
CA LYS A 122 4.34 -17.20 10.82
C LYS A 122 5.50 -17.92 11.49
N GLY A 123 6.74 -17.56 11.15
CA GLY A 123 7.93 -18.11 11.82
C GLY A 123 7.97 -17.81 13.33
N ILE A 124 7.39 -16.69 13.75
CA ILE A 124 7.27 -16.36 15.19
C ILE A 124 6.23 -17.25 15.88
N ILE A 125 5.08 -17.53 15.23
CA ILE A 125 4.10 -18.49 15.74
C ILE A 125 4.71 -19.90 15.84
N ASP A 126 5.43 -20.34 14.81
CA ASP A 126 6.06 -21.67 14.80
C ASP A 126 7.06 -21.80 15.96
N LEU A 127 7.86 -20.75 16.18
CA LEU A 127 8.80 -20.68 17.30
C LEU A 127 8.09 -20.70 18.66
N GLU A 128 6.98 -19.98 18.80
CA GLU A 128 6.19 -19.99 20.03
C GLU A 128 5.57 -21.36 20.29
N THR A 129 5.02 -21.99 19.25
CA THR A 129 4.45 -23.35 19.34
C THR A 129 5.51 -24.35 19.75
N PHE A 130 6.74 -24.21 19.25
CA PHE A 130 7.87 -25.03 19.66
C PHE A 130 8.24 -24.82 21.14
N GLN A 131 8.22 -23.57 21.63
CA GLN A 131 8.64 -23.24 23.00
C GLN A 131 7.58 -23.54 24.06
N TYR A 132 6.30 -23.35 23.74
CA TYR A 132 5.20 -23.38 24.71
C TYR A 132 4.09 -24.40 24.36
N GLY A 133 4.24 -25.13 23.25
CA GLY A 133 3.23 -26.05 22.75
C GLY A 133 2.07 -25.34 22.02
N THR A 134 1.07 -26.10 21.60
CA THR A 134 -0.10 -25.59 20.86
C THR A 134 -1.01 -24.67 21.68
N GLY A 135 -0.86 -24.68 23.01
CA GLY A 135 -1.55 -23.75 23.90
C GLY A 135 -0.98 -22.34 23.91
N GLY A 136 0.18 -22.12 23.26
CA GLY A 136 0.84 -20.82 23.20
C GLY A 136 1.33 -20.30 24.54
N ARG A 137 1.85 -19.07 24.55
CA ARG A 137 2.30 -18.40 25.77
C ARG A 137 1.11 -18.00 26.64
N GLN A 138 1.27 -18.13 27.96
CA GLN A 138 0.26 -17.71 28.94
C GLN A 138 0.14 -16.19 29.10
N THR A 139 1.19 -15.45 28.76
CA THR A 139 1.24 -13.99 28.82
C THR A 139 1.47 -13.40 27.43
N PRO A 140 0.77 -12.33 27.02
CA PRO A 140 1.03 -11.66 25.74
C PRO A 140 2.47 -11.18 25.59
N LEU A 141 2.95 -11.08 24.33
CA LEU A 141 4.26 -10.48 24.03
C LEU A 141 4.29 -8.98 24.33
N PHE A 142 3.14 -8.32 24.23
CA PHE A 142 2.99 -6.88 24.43
C PHE A 142 1.89 -6.58 25.45
N GLN A 143 0.75 -6.07 25.02
CA GLN A 143 -0.32 -5.61 25.91
C GLN A 143 -1.41 -6.67 26.05
N THR A 144 -2.12 -6.94 24.95
CA THR A 144 -3.36 -7.70 24.97
C THR A 144 -3.41 -8.81 23.92
N TRP A 145 -2.64 -8.69 22.84
CA TRP A 145 -2.75 -9.62 21.71
C TRP A 145 -1.95 -10.91 21.96
N PRO A 146 -2.54 -12.10 21.73
CA PRO A 146 -1.75 -13.31 21.52
C PRO A 146 -0.94 -13.17 20.23
N THR A 147 0.18 -13.87 20.12
CA THR A 147 1.06 -13.81 18.94
C THR A 147 0.34 -14.14 17.64
N SER A 148 -0.61 -15.08 17.66
CA SER A 148 -1.44 -15.44 16.51
C SER A 148 -2.18 -14.25 15.91
N GLN A 149 -2.60 -13.29 16.75
CA GLN A 149 -3.31 -12.12 16.28
C GLN A 149 -2.43 -11.20 15.42
N PHE A 150 -1.12 -11.10 15.69
CA PHE A 150 -0.19 -10.32 14.86
C PHE A 150 -0.05 -10.91 13.45
N ALA A 151 0.01 -12.24 13.36
CA ALA A 151 0.04 -12.94 12.08
C ALA A 151 -1.28 -12.83 11.33
N ASP A 152 -2.42 -12.94 12.01
CA ASP A 152 -3.75 -12.78 11.41
C ASP A 152 -3.93 -11.38 10.84
N VAL A 153 -3.52 -10.36 11.59
CA VAL A 153 -3.58 -8.96 11.17
C VAL A 153 -2.65 -8.72 9.99
N SER A 154 -1.40 -9.19 10.07
CA SER A 154 -0.44 -9.09 8.95
C SER A 154 -0.95 -9.78 7.68
N SER A 155 -1.57 -10.95 7.83
CA SER A 155 -2.14 -11.69 6.69
C SER A 155 -3.31 -10.93 6.06
N LYS A 156 -4.22 -10.38 6.87
CA LYS A 156 -5.35 -9.57 6.38
C LYS A 156 -4.88 -8.30 5.68
N LEU A 157 -3.86 -7.62 6.21
CA LEU A 157 -3.23 -6.47 5.57
C LEU A 157 -2.65 -6.89 4.21
N TYR A 158 -1.82 -7.94 4.19
CA TYR A 158 -1.21 -8.41 2.95
C TYR A 158 -2.25 -8.74 1.86
N GLU A 159 -3.30 -9.48 2.19
CA GLU A 159 -4.33 -9.85 1.21
C GLU A 159 -5.06 -8.63 0.63
N ALA A 160 -5.33 -7.60 1.43
CA ALA A 160 -5.92 -6.34 0.96
C ALA A 160 -5.02 -5.65 -0.10
N TYR A 161 -3.74 -5.46 0.22
CA TYR A 161 -2.79 -4.82 -0.71
C TYR A 161 -2.46 -5.68 -1.93
N LYS A 162 -2.47 -7.01 -1.78
CA LYS A 162 -2.31 -7.94 -2.90
C LYS A 162 -3.47 -7.84 -3.89
N GLN A 163 -4.71 -7.83 -3.38
CA GLN A 163 -5.90 -7.67 -4.23
C GLN A 163 -5.90 -6.31 -4.93
N GLU A 164 -5.55 -5.24 -4.21
CA GLU A 164 -5.42 -3.91 -4.79
C GLU A 164 -4.35 -3.87 -5.89
N LEU A 165 -3.20 -4.52 -5.69
CA LEU A 165 -2.17 -4.63 -6.72
C LEU A 165 -2.68 -5.34 -7.97
N THR A 166 -3.41 -6.45 -7.81
CA THR A 166 -4.01 -7.17 -8.94
C THR A 166 -4.96 -6.27 -9.74
N LEU A 167 -5.77 -5.46 -9.06
CA LEU A 167 -6.62 -4.46 -9.73
C LEU A 167 -5.78 -3.44 -10.50
N LYS A 168 -4.74 -2.86 -9.89
CA LYS A 168 -3.89 -1.86 -10.53
C LYS A 168 -3.12 -2.43 -11.74
N GLN A 169 -2.70 -3.70 -11.67
CA GLN A 169 -2.12 -4.40 -12.81
C GLN A 169 -3.12 -4.56 -13.95
N ALA A 170 -4.37 -4.94 -13.65
CA ALA A 170 -5.42 -5.02 -14.66
C ALA A 170 -5.71 -3.66 -15.31
N ILE A 171 -5.81 -2.60 -14.50
CA ILE A 171 -5.99 -1.23 -15.01
C ILE A 171 -4.83 -0.85 -15.94
N LEU A 172 -3.57 -1.09 -15.54
CA LEU A 172 -2.40 -0.80 -16.37
C LEU A 172 -2.49 -1.43 -17.76
N GLN A 173 -2.98 -2.67 -17.88
CA GLN A 173 -3.10 -3.35 -19.16
C GLN A 173 -4.19 -2.76 -20.07
N GLU A 174 -5.24 -2.18 -19.51
CA GLU A 174 -6.42 -1.75 -20.27
C GLU A 174 -6.50 -0.23 -20.49
N LEU A 175 -5.85 0.57 -19.64
CA LEU A 175 -6.09 2.01 -19.53
C LEU A 175 -5.82 2.77 -20.84
N ALA A 176 -4.70 2.47 -21.52
CA ALA A 176 -4.31 3.14 -22.76
C ALA A 176 -5.10 2.64 -24.00
N HIS A 177 -5.77 1.50 -23.89
CA HIS A 177 -6.53 0.88 -24.98
C HIS A 177 -8.03 1.16 -24.90
N THR A 178 -8.49 1.67 -23.76
CA THR A 178 -9.91 1.94 -23.51
C THR A 178 -10.38 3.16 -24.32
N THR A 179 -11.37 2.94 -25.19
CA THR A 179 -12.04 4.01 -25.95
C THR A 179 -13.34 4.51 -25.33
N ASN A 180 -13.87 3.78 -24.34
CA ASN A 180 -15.09 4.13 -23.62
C ASN A 180 -14.77 5.09 -22.47
N PRO A 181 -15.25 6.37 -22.52
CA PRO A 181 -14.95 7.35 -21.49
C PRO A 181 -15.44 6.98 -20.09
N ASP A 182 -16.62 6.34 -19.99
CA ASP A 182 -17.19 5.94 -18.70
C ASP A 182 -16.31 4.86 -18.05
N LEU A 183 -15.80 3.93 -18.84
CA LEU A 183 -14.89 2.88 -18.35
C LEU A 183 -13.55 3.47 -17.91
N SER A 184 -12.99 4.44 -18.63
CA SER A 184 -11.79 5.17 -18.21
C SER A 184 -12.00 5.85 -16.85
N MET A 185 -13.16 6.48 -16.63
CA MET A 185 -13.49 7.11 -15.35
C MET A 185 -13.64 6.08 -14.21
N VAL A 186 -14.20 4.90 -14.49
CA VAL A 186 -14.24 3.79 -13.53
C VAL A 186 -12.82 3.37 -13.15
N TYR A 187 -11.91 3.19 -14.11
CA TYR A 187 -10.52 2.84 -13.82
C TYR A 187 -9.79 3.91 -13.00
N LEU A 188 -9.95 5.19 -13.34
CA LEU A 188 -9.37 6.28 -12.56
C LEU A 188 -9.91 6.32 -11.13
N SER A 189 -11.22 6.10 -10.96
CA SER A 189 -11.87 6.06 -9.65
C SER A 189 -11.36 4.88 -8.82
N CYS A 190 -11.30 3.69 -9.42
CA CYS A 190 -10.73 2.49 -8.80
C CYS A 190 -9.28 2.72 -8.35
N TRP A 191 -8.46 3.36 -9.20
CA TRP A 191 -7.09 3.68 -8.85
C TRP A 191 -7.00 4.64 -7.66
N LEU A 192 -7.80 5.70 -7.67
CA LEU A 192 -7.80 6.74 -6.64
C LEU A 192 -8.28 6.24 -5.28
N TYR A 193 -9.44 5.56 -5.26
CA TYR A 193 -10.13 5.19 -4.02
C TYR A 193 -9.65 3.88 -3.41
N GLN A 194 -8.94 3.04 -4.19
CA GLN A 194 -8.33 1.80 -3.73
C GLN A 194 -9.32 0.88 -3.00
N PRO A 195 -10.32 0.33 -3.70
CA PRO A 195 -11.48 -0.33 -3.10
C PRO A 195 -11.13 -1.53 -2.21
N TYR A 196 -9.94 -2.13 -2.36
CA TYR A 196 -9.51 -3.26 -1.54
C TYR A 196 -8.69 -2.85 -0.30
N THR A 197 -8.21 -1.61 -0.22
CA THR A 197 -7.52 -1.05 0.96
C THR A 197 -8.42 -0.05 1.69
N ASP A 198 -9.51 -0.56 2.23
CA ASP A 198 -10.54 0.20 2.92
C ASP A 198 -10.13 0.66 4.34
N ASP A 199 -11.04 1.32 5.05
CA ASP A 199 -10.82 1.79 6.42
C ASP A 199 -10.57 0.65 7.41
N ARG A 200 -10.96 -0.59 7.08
CA ARG A 200 -10.64 -1.75 7.90
C ARG A 200 -9.15 -2.08 7.84
N ALA A 201 -8.50 -1.97 6.69
CA ALA A 201 -7.04 -2.13 6.61
C ALA A 201 -6.30 -1.08 7.46
N LYS A 202 -6.78 0.17 7.45
CA LYS A 202 -6.22 1.25 8.30
C LYS A 202 -6.41 0.95 9.79
N LEU A 203 -7.61 0.49 10.18
CA LEU A 203 -7.90 0.12 11.56
C LEU A 203 -7.01 -1.03 12.05
N LEU A 204 -6.77 -2.03 11.20
CA LEU A 204 -5.87 -3.14 11.49
C LEU A 204 -4.43 -2.66 11.72
N LEU A 205 -3.95 -1.73 10.89
CA LEU A 205 -2.63 -1.13 11.06
C LEU A 205 -2.54 -0.33 12.37
N GLU A 206 -3.52 0.53 12.66
CA GLU A 206 -3.52 1.32 13.89
C GLU A 206 -3.58 0.44 15.14
N GLY A 207 -4.36 -0.65 15.10
CA GLY A 207 -4.36 -1.67 16.16
C GLY A 207 -2.99 -2.32 16.36
N LEU A 208 -2.33 -2.71 15.26
CA LEU A 208 -0.97 -3.29 15.29
C LEU A 208 0.04 -2.30 15.90
N LEU A 209 -0.03 -1.02 15.52
CA LEU A 209 0.88 0.01 16.00
C LEU A 209 0.61 0.39 17.47
N LEU A 210 -0.64 0.41 17.90
CA LEU A 210 -1.01 0.62 19.31
C LEU A 210 -0.51 -0.53 20.18
N GLU A 211 -0.77 -1.77 19.77
CA GLU A 211 -0.38 -2.97 20.52
C GLU A 211 1.14 -3.05 20.68
N THR A 212 1.91 -2.72 19.64
CA THR A 212 3.39 -2.72 19.68
C THR A 212 4.01 -1.45 20.29
N GLY A 213 3.19 -0.49 20.73
CA GLY A 213 3.60 0.73 21.40
C GLY A 213 4.23 1.79 20.49
N HIS A 214 3.93 1.76 19.19
CA HIS A 214 4.25 2.84 18.24
C HIS A 214 3.23 3.98 18.27
N ARG A 215 1.99 3.69 18.69
CA ARG A 215 0.96 4.70 18.97
C ARG A 215 0.73 4.80 20.48
N PRO A 216 0.48 6.02 21.01
CA PRO A 216 0.00 6.17 22.37
C PRO A 216 -1.43 5.61 22.50
N ILE A 217 -1.79 5.22 23.72
CA ILE A 217 -3.14 4.86 24.13
C ILE A 217 -3.88 6.14 24.51
#